data_AF-A0AAU3YFE5-F1
#
_entry.id   AF-A0AAU3YFE5-F1
#
_cell.length_a   1.000
_cell.length_b   1.000
_cell.length_c   1.000
_cell.angle_alpha   90.00
_cell.angle_beta   90.00
_cell.angle_gamma   90.00
#
_symmetry.space_group_name_H-M   'P 1'
#
loop_
_entity.id
_entity.type
_entity.pdbx_description
1 polymer ?
#
loop_
_entity_poly.entity_id
_entity_poly.type
_entity_poly.pdbx_seq_one_letter_code
_entity_poly.pdbx_strand_id
1 'polypeptide(L)'
;MKSLDELAEIADELPTNYLRCRLWGHTWPEKNERSEVIDLNTMKFTCVCDSCEAEKFRNVTVLGSLLQSGLIYPEGYVLLGVGHLTTAERDVIRAAYVRRVLERRSY
;
A
#
# COMPACT_ATOMS: atom_id res chain seq x y z
N MET A 1 -19.90 -10.02 -4.53
CA MET A 1 -19.14 -9.64 -3.31
C MET A 1 -18.57 -10.92 -2.76
N LYS A 2 -17.26 -10.98 -2.50
CA LYS A 2 -16.64 -12.21 -1.97
C LYS A 2 -17.06 -12.41 -0.50
N SER A 3 -17.12 -13.65 -0.05
CA SER A 3 -17.35 -13.96 1.36
C SER A 3 -16.12 -13.62 2.20
N LEU A 4 -16.29 -13.57 3.53
CA LEU A 4 -15.17 -13.38 4.46
C LEU A 4 -14.17 -14.55 4.41
N ASP A 5 -14.66 -15.77 4.17
CA ASP A 5 -13.81 -16.96 4.06
C ASP A 5 -12.97 -16.93 2.77
N GLU A 6 -13.58 -16.57 1.64
CA GLU A 6 -12.85 -16.38 0.37
C GLU A 6 -11.77 -15.29 0.51
N LEU A 7 -12.06 -14.21 1.25
CA LEU A 7 -11.10 -13.16 1.54
C LEU A 7 -9.96 -13.62 2.45
N ALA A 8 -10.24 -14.52 3.39
CA ALA A 8 -9.21 -15.08 4.26
C ALA A 8 -8.23 -15.94 3.46
N GLU A 9 -8.73 -16.79 2.56
CA GLU A 9 -7.91 -17.59 1.65
C GLU A 9 -7.05 -16.71 0.75
N ILE A 10 -7.64 -15.67 0.15
CA ILE A 10 -6.87 -14.69 -0.66
C ILE A 10 -5.82 -13.98 0.17
N ALA A 11 -6.12 -13.62 1.42
CA ALA A 11 -5.18 -12.94 2.29
C ALA A 11 -4.00 -13.84 2.68
N ASP A 12 -4.21 -15.15 2.79
CA ASP A 12 -3.16 -16.12 3.10
C ASP A 12 -2.17 -16.31 1.95
N GLU A 13 -2.55 -15.98 0.71
CA GLU A 13 -1.65 -15.96 -0.45
C GLU A 13 -0.87 -14.65 -0.61
N LEU A 14 -1.23 -13.59 0.13
CA LEU A 14 -0.55 -12.29 -0.02
C LEU A 14 0.88 -12.32 0.57
N PRO A 15 1.84 -11.62 -0.05
CA PRO A 15 3.16 -11.42 0.54
C PRO A 15 3.10 -10.81 1.95
N THR A 16 3.98 -11.26 2.86
CA THR A 16 3.95 -10.81 4.28
C THR A 16 4.17 -9.30 4.40
N ASN A 17 4.98 -8.70 3.54
CA ASN A 17 5.21 -7.27 3.48
C ASN A 17 3.96 -6.48 3.02
N TYR A 18 3.12 -7.06 2.15
CA TYR A 18 1.85 -6.44 1.75
C TYR A 18 0.83 -6.45 2.88
N LEU A 19 0.76 -7.55 3.62
CA LEU A 19 -0.07 -7.68 4.82
C LEU A 19 0.40 -6.74 5.94
N ARG A 20 1.72 -6.62 6.13
CA ARG A 20 2.33 -5.69 7.08
C ARG A 20 1.89 -4.24 6.81
N CYS A 21 1.95 -3.80 5.56
CA CYS A 21 1.53 -2.44 5.18
C CYS A 21 0.03 -2.18 5.36
N ARG A 22 -0.83 -3.21 5.32
CA ARG A 22 -2.27 -3.07 5.61
C ARG A 22 -2.58 -2.90 7.09
N LEU A 23 -1.72 -3.43 7.96
CA LEU A 23 -1.84 -3.26 9.41
C LEU A 23 -1.22 -1.92 9.85
N TRP A 24 0.02 -1.65 9.43
CA TRP A 24 0.82 -0.53 9.96
C TRP A 24 0.81 0.73 9.09
N GLY A 25 0.34 0.64 7.86
CA GLY A 25 0.54 1.66 6.84
C GLY A 25 1.87 1.50 6.10
N HIS A 26 2.02 2.31 5.06
CA HIS A 26 3.24 2.36 4.25
C HIS A 26 4.36 3.15 4.94
N THR A 27 5.60 2.79 4.63
CA THR A 27 6.81 3.46 5.16
C THR A 27 7.49 4.21 4.02
N TRP A 28 7.54 5.55 4.12
CA TRP A 28 8.04 6.45 3.07
C TRP A 28 9.34 7.13 3.51
N PRO A 29 10.50 6.45 3.41
CA PRO A 29 11.76 7.04 3.84
C PRO A 29 12.27 8.06 2.82
N GLU A 30 12.90 9.13 3.30
CA GLU A 30 13.46 10.21 2.46
C GLU A 30 14.49 9.69 1.44
N LYS A 31 15.27 8.66 1.79
CA LYS A 31 16.24 8.02 0.87
C LYS A 31 15.61 7.46 -0.41
N ASN A 32 14.30 7.19 -0.41
CA ASN A 32 13.55 6.69 -1.56
C ASN A 32 12.79 7.81 -2.29
N GLU A 33 12.93 9.06 -1.85
CA GLU A 33 12.35 10.21 -2.53
C GLU A 33 13.15 10.52 -3.80
N ARG A 34 12.42 10.82 -4.88
CA ARG A 34 12.94 11.27 -6.16
C ARG A 34 12.10 12.46 -6.61
N SER A 35 12.73 13.42 -7.27
CA SER A 35 12.03 14.54 -7.88
C SER A 35 12.39 14.67 -9.36
N GLU A 36 11.41 15.10 -10.16
CA GLU A 36 11.56 15.36 -11.58
C GLU A 36 10.81 16.64 -11.98
N VAL A 37 11.36 17.40 -12.93
CA VAL A 37 10.69 18.57 -13.50
C VAL A 37 9.79 18.08 -14.64
N ILE A 38 8.49 18.36 -14.54
CA ILE A 38 7.51 17.98 -15.56
C ILE A 38 7.40 19.08 -16.62
N ASP A 39 7.33 20.34 -16.17
CA ASP A 39 7.31 21.53 -17.01
C ASP A 39 7.83 22.76 -16.23
N LEU A 40 7.80 23.95 -16.84
CA LEU A 40 8.30 25.20 -16.24
C LEU A 40 7.70 25.54 -14.87
N ASN A 41 6.48 25.10 -14.60
CA ASN A 41 5.74 25.43 -13.37
C ASN A 41 5.47 24.21 -12.50
N THR A 42 5.84 23.00 -12.91
CA THR A 42 5.43 21.75 -12.25
C THR A 42 6.62 20.85 -11.94
N MET A 43 6.71 20.41 -10.68
CA MET A 43 7.60 19.34 -10.23
C MET A 43 6.79 18.12 -9.79
N LYS A 44 7.30 16.93 -10.07
CA LYS A 44 6.79 15.67 -9.53
C LYS A 44 7.75 15.13 -8.50
N PHE A 45 7.21 14.74 -7.35
CA PHE A 45 7.90 14.04 -6.28
C PHE A 45 7.34 12.62 -6.22
N THR A 46 8.21 11.63 -6.14
CA THR A 46 7.86 10.22 -5.98
C THR A 46 8.62 9.65 -4.80
N CYS A 47 7.97 8.84 -3.96
CA CYS A 47 8.62 8.10 -2.88
C CYS A 47 8.13 6.64 -2.90
N VAL A 48 9.07 5.70 -2.78
CA VAL A 48 8.76 4.26 -2.79
C VAL A 48 8.69 3.71 -1.36
N CYS A 49 7.68 2.89 -1.09
CA CYS A 49 7.49 2.24 0.19
C CYS A 49 8.60 1.20 0.43
N ASP A 50 9.34 1.33 1.52
CA ASP A 50 10.47 0.43 1.85
C ASP A 50 10.02 -1.02 2.18
N SER A 51 8.73 -1.23 2.41
CA SER A 51 8.17 -2.55 2.75
C SER A 51 7.49 -3.22 1.56
N CYS A 52 6.53 -2.54 0.92
CA CYS A 52 5.70 -3.15 -0.12
C CYS A 52 5.90 -2.52 -1.50
N GLU A 53 6.91 -1.67 -1.71
CA GLU A 53 7.23 -1.10 -3.03
C GLU A 53 6.12 -0.28 -3.70
N ALA A 54 5.03 0.02 -2.98
CA ALA A 54 4.04 0.98 -3.45
C ALA A 54 4.72 2.33 -3.67
N GLU A 55 4.33 3.06 -4.71
CA GLU A 55 4.87 4.38 -5.02
C GLU A 55 3.85 5.44 -4.65
N LYS A 56 4.27 6.46 -3.90
CA LYS A 56 3.50 7.66 -3.63
C LYS A 56 4.02 8.76 -4.52
N PHE A 57 3.13 9.46 -5.23
CA PHE A 57 3.53 10.59 -6.04
C PHE A 57 2.74 11.87 -5.68
N ARG A 58 3.38 13.02 -5.94
CA ARG A 58 2.79 14.34 -5.83
C ARG A 58 3.30 15.22 -6.96
N ASN A 59 2.38 15.82 -7.70
CA ASN A 59 2.70 16.89 -8.64
C ASN A 59 2.39 18.22 -7.96
N VAL A 60 3.37 19.09 -7.87
CA VAL A 60 3.26 20.38 -7.20
C VAL A 60 3.72 21.49 -8.12
N THR A 61 3.14 22.67 -7.97
CA THR A 61 3.67 23.86 -8.63
C THR A 61 4.98 24.28 -7.99
N VAL A 62 5.79 25.09 -8.69
CA VAL A 62 6.99 25.73 -8.10
C VAL A 62 6.66 26.67 -6.92
N LEU A 63 5.39 27.05 -6.76
CA LEU A 63 4.88 27.83 -5.63
C LEU A 63 4.35 26.94 -4.49
N GLY A 64 4.41 25.62 -4.63
CA GLY A 64 4.00 24.64 -3.61
C GLY A 64 2.54 24.22 -3.64
N SER A 65 1.75 24.62 -4.65
CA SER A 65 0.36 24.17 -4.79
C SER A 65 0.30 22.72 -5.24
N LEU A 66 -0.47 21.87 -4.55
CA LEU A 66 -0.65 20.47 -4.94
C LEU A 66 -1.61 20.37 -6.13
N LEU A 67 -1.11 19.91 -7.28
CA LEU A 67 -1.90 19.70 -8.49
C LEU A 67 -2.51 18.30 -8.54
N GLN A 68 -1.73 17.29 -8.16
CA GLN A 68 -2.15 15.90 -8.18
C GLN A 68 -1.40 15.13 -7.09
N SER A 69 -2.04 14.10 -6.53
CA SER A 69 -1.35 13.12 -5.70
C SER A 69 -2.01 11.76 -5.82
N GLY A 70 -1.25 10.71 -5.55
CA GLY A 70 -1.79 9.36 -5.59
C GLY A 70 -0.81 8.31 -5.10
N LEU A 71 -1.28 7.07 -5.20
CA LEU A 71 -0.52 5.87 -4.91
C LEU A 71 -0.61 4.93 -6.11
N ILE A 72 0.53 4.36 -6.49
CA ILE A 72 0.63 3.25 -7.42
C ILE A 72 1.03 2.05 -6.58
N TYR A 73 0.23 0.99 -6.61
CA TYR A 73 0.51 -0.22 -5.87
C TYR A 73 1.24 -1.22 -6.77
N PRO A 74 2.16 -2.03 -6.24
CA PRO A 74 2.76 -3.10 -7.02
C PRO A 74 1.70 -4.14 -7.41
N GLU A 75 2.04 -4.96 -8.39
CA GLU A 75 1.19 -6.06 -8.83
C GLU A 75 0.82 -6.98 -7.65
N GLY A 76 -0.42 -7.46 -7.65
CA GLY A 76 -0.97 -8.32 -6.60
C GLY A 76 -1.28 -7.63 -5.28
N TYR A 77 -0.91 -6.35 -5.09
CA TYR A 77 -1.30 -5.64 -3.87
C TYR A 77 -2.78 -5.30 -3.90
N VAL A 78 -3.32 -4.73 -4.98
CA VAL A 78 -4.76 -4.50 -5.06
C VAL A 78 -5.46 -5.80 -5.40
N LEU A 79 -6.38 -6.23 -4.53
CA LEU A 79 -7.17 -7.43 -4.74
C LEU A 79 -8.20 -7.17 -5.85
N LEU A 80 -8.09 -7.88 -6.97
CA LEU A 80 -9.02 -7.72 -8.09
C LEU A 80 -10.37 -8.38 -7.78
N GLY A 81 -11.46 -7.76 -8.27
CA GLY A 81 -12.82 -8.31 -8.18
C GLY A 81 -13.49 -8.21 -6.81
N VAL A 82 -12.89 -7.54 -5.82
CA VAL A 82 -13.49 -7.32 -4.48
C VAL A 82 -14.07 -5.93 -4.28
N GLY A 83 -13.78 -4.97 -5.15
CA GLY A 83 -14.30 -3.61 -5.03
C GLY A 83 -13.82 -2.90 -3.76
N HIS A 84 -14.65 -2.01 -3.21
CA HIS A 84 -14.36 -1.34 -1.95
C HIS A 84 -14.58 -2.27 -0.77
N LEU A 85 -13.50 -2.59 -0.06
CA LEU A 85 -13.57 -3.38 1.16
C LEU A 85 -14.26 -2.60 2.27
N THR A 86 -15.22 -3.25 2.92
CA THR A 86 -15.80 -2.86 4.20
C THR A 86 -14.76 -2.98 5.32
N THR A 87 -15.11 -2.51 6.52
CA THR A 87 -14.23 -2.64 7.68
C THR A 87 -13.97 -4.10 8.05
N ALA A 88 -15.02 -4.94 8.07
CA ALA A 88 -14.88 -6.36 8.40
C ALA A 88 -13.96 -7.10 7.41
N GLU A 89 -14.10 -6.83 6.11
CA GLU A 89 -13.24 -7.42 5.08
C GLU A 89 -11.77 -6.98 5.22
N ARG A 90 -11.53 -5.71 5.60
CA ARG A 90 -10.17 -5.24 5.92
C ARG A 90 -9.60 -5.93 7.16
N ASP A 91 -10.44 -6.22 8.16
CA ASP A 91 -10.01 -6.88 9.38
C ASP A 91 -9.61 -8.35 9.14
N VAL A 92 -10.31 -9.05 8.24
CA VAL A 92 -9.90 -10.39 7.78
C VAL A 92 -8.50 -10.38 7.18
N ILE A 93 -8.20 -9.41 6.30
CA ILE A 93 -6.88 -9.33 5.67
C ILE A 93 -5.80 -8.99 6.70
N ARG A 94 -6.09 -8.12 7.68
CA ARG A 94 -5.15 -7.82 8.77
C ARG A 94 -4.94 -9.02 9.69
N ALA A 95 -5.97 -9.81 9.94
CA ALA A 95 -5.88 -11.02 10.75
C ALA A 95 -4.88 -12.03 10.17
N ALA A 96 -4.77 -12.14 8.84
CA ALA A 96 -3.75 -12.97 8.19
C ALA A 96 -2.31 -12.58 8.60
N TYR A 97 -2.01 -11.28 8.73
CA TYR A 97 -0.71 -10.85 9.25
C TYR A 97 -0.51 -11.27 10.71
N VAL A 98 -1.54 -11.07 11.55
CA VAL A 98 -1.49 -11.39 12.98
C VAL A 98 -1.25 -12.88 13.19
N ARG A 99 -1.94 -13.75 12.45
CA ARG A 99 -1.72 -15.21 12.47
C ARG A 99 -0.26 -15.56 12.17
N ARG A 100 0.30 -15.03 11.08
CA ARG A 100 1.72 -15.27 10.71
C ARG A 100 2.70 -14.80 11.78
N VAL A 101 2.40 -13.72 12.49
CA VAL A 101 3.23 -13.25 13.60
C VAL A 101 3.13 -14.18 14.82
N LEU A 102 1.93 -14.67 15.13
CA LEU A 102 1.72 -15.63 16.21
C LEU A 102 2.43 -16.94 15.94
N GLU A 103 2.31 -17.50 14.74
CA GLU A 103 2.98 -18.74 14.31
C GLU A 103 4.52 -18.66 14.45
N ARG A 104 5.12 -17.50 14.13
CA ARG A 104 6.57 -17.27 14.30
C ARG A 104 7.00 -17.10 15.76
N ARG A 105 6.06 -16.77 16.66
CA ARG A 105 6.33 -16.55 18.09
C ARG A 105 6.03 -17.78 18.93
N SER A 106 5.27 -18.73 18.41
CA SER A 106 5.05 -20.05 19.02
C SER A 106 6.32 -20.91 18.90
N TYR A 107 7.34 -20.53 19.66
CA TYR A 107 8.50 -21.33 20.03
C TYR A 107 8.41 -21.67 21.52
#